data_AF-A0A2V8U8W5-F1
#
_entry.id   AF-A0A2V8U8W5-F1
#
_cell.length_a   1.000
_cell.length_b   1.000
_cell.length_c   1.000
_cell.angle_alpha   90.00
_cell.angle_beta   90.00
_cell.angle_gamma   90.00
#
_symmetry.space_group_name_H-M   'P 1'
#
loop_
_entity.id
_entity.type
_entity.pdbx_description
1 polymer ?
#
loop_
_entity_poly.entity_id
_entity_poly.type
_entity_poly.pdbx_seq_one_letter_code
_entity_poly.pdbx_strand_id
1 'polypeptide(L)' 'MSQASVDLNPRHGEKGAFRRITVTLPPEIYERLVQESARRKIAGEPKQLLSAMLREAVTQYLGQLD' A
#
# COMPACT_ATOMS: atom_id res chain seq x y z
N MET A 1 22.62 -3.47 9.03
CA MET A 1 22.40 -2.34 8.09
C MET A 1 21.28 -1.51 8.67
N SER A 2 21.47 -0.20 8.88
CA SER A 2 20.44 0.65 9.48
C SER A 2 19.26 0.73 8.52
N GLN A 3 18.14 0.08 8.87
CA GLN A 3 16.92 0.03 8.08
C GLN A 3 16.33 1.45 8.11
N ALA A 4 16.71 2.26 7.13
CA ALA A 4 16.12 3.58 6.94
C ALA A 4 14.60 3.39 6.90
N SER A 5 13.89 4.11 7.76
CA SER A 5 12.43 4.13 7.81
C SER A 5 11.89 4.51 6.42
N VAL A 6 11.50 3.50 5.65
CA VAL A 6 10.95 3.72 4.30
C VAL A 6 9.60 4.38 4.48
N ASP A 7 9.47 5.63 4.03
CA ASP A 7 8.15 6.25 3.94
C ASP A 7 7.32 5.49 2.91
N LEU A 8 6.33 4.76 3.41
CA LEU A 8 5.44 3.94 2.61
C LEU A 8 4.48 4.78 1.77
N ASN A 9 4.27 6.06 2.10
CA ASN A 9 3.27 6.92 1.47
C ASN A 9 3.71 8.39 1.46
N PRO A 10 4.73 8.75 0.66
CA PRO A 10 5.19 10.13 0.52
C PRO A 10 4.09 11.00 -0.07
N ARG A 11 4.18 12.31 0.17
CA ARG A 11 3.18 13.27 -0.28
C ARG A 11 3.04 13.21 -1.80
N HIS A 12 1.81 13.41 -2.28
CA HIS A 12 1.52 13.42 -3.71
C HIS A 12 2.41 14.43 -4.43
N GLY A 13 3.20 13.98 -5.41
CA GLY A 13 4.17 14.79 -6.15
C GLY A 13 5.63 14.55 -5.76
N GLU A 14 5.90 13.86 -4.65
CA GLU A 14 7.25 13.43 -4.30
C GLU A 14 7.60 12.11 -5.01
N LYS A 15 8.73 12.10 -5.72
CA LYS A 15 9.26 10.88 -6.35
C LYS A 15 9.84 9.97 -5.26
N GLY A 16 8.99 9.22 -4.58
CA GLY A 16 9.45 8.11 -3.73
C GLY A 16 10.19 7.06 -4.56
N ALA A 17 11.20 6.42 -3.98
CA ALA A 17 11.97 5.35 -4.59
C ALA A 17 11.14 4.05 -4.68
N PHE A 18 10.08 4.05 -5.48
CA PHE A 18 9.21 2.90 -5.67
C PHE A 18 9.62 2.09 -6.90
N ARG A 19 9.62 0.76 -6.76
CA ARG A 19 9.69 -0.17 -7.89
C ARG A 19 8.27 -0.57 -8.27
N ARG A 20 7.89 -0.35 -9.53
CA ARG A 20 6.59 -0.79 -10.05
C ARG A 20 6.65 -2.30 -10.29
N ILE A 21 5.68 -3.02 -9.74
CA ILE A 21 5.48 -4.44 -9.97
C ILE A 21 4.09 -4.67 -10.56
N THR A 22 3.95 -5.72 -11.36
CA THR A 22 2.65 -6.27 -11.77
C THR A 22 2.38 -7.49 -10.91
N VAL A 23 1.22 -7.58 -10.29
CA VAL A 23 0.84 -8.70 -9.42
C VAL A 23 -0.45 -9.33 -9.92
N THR A 24 -0.55 -10.65 -9.79
CA THR A 24 -1.78 -11.40 -10.01
C THR A 24 -2.38 -11.73 -8.64
N LEU A 25 -3.66 -11.40 -8.45
CA LEU A 25 -4.38 -11.61 -7.20
C LEU A 25 -5.64 -12.46 -7.46
N PRO A 26 -6.11 -13.25 -6.48
CA PRO A 26 -7.44 -13.83 -6.55
C PRO A 26 -8.51 -12.72 -6.70
N PRO A 27 -9.56 -12.90 -7.53
CA PRO A 27 -10.57 -11.88 -7.77
C PRO A 27 -11.22 -11.33 -6.48
N GLU A 28 -11.55 -12.22 -5.55
CA GLU A 28 -12.13 -11.85 -4.25
C GLU A 28 -11.23 -10.89 -3.45
N ILE A 29 -9.91 -11.10 -3.48
CA ILE A 29 -8.95 -10.24 -2.78
C ILE A 29 -8.86 -8.87 -3.46
N TYR A 30 -8.88 -8.85 -4.79
CA TYR A 30 -8.92 -7.61 -5.55
C TYR A 30 -10.19 -6.80 -5.23
N GLU A 31 -11.35 -7.43 -5.19
CA GLU A 31 -12.62 -6.79 -4.83
C GLU A 31 -12.60 -6.21 -3.42
N ARG A 32 -12.05 -6.95 -2.44
CA ARG A 32 -11.88 -6.45 -1.07
C ARG A 32 -10.97 -5.22 -1.01
N LEU A 33 -9.90 -5.18 -1.80
CA LEU A 33 -9.04 -4.00 -1.91
C LEU A 33 -9.79 -2.80 -2.52
N VAL A 34 -10.63 -3.03 -3.52
CA VAL A 34 -11.45 -1.97 -4.12
C VAL A 34 -12.48 -1.43 -3.12
N GLN A 35 -13.14 -2.30 -2.36
CA GLN A 35 -14.09 -1.91 -1.32
C GLN A 35 -13.43 -1.09 -0.21
N GLU A 36 -12.26 -1.50 0.27
CA GLU A 36 -11.52 -0.74 1.29
C GLU A 36 -11.03 0.62 0.75
N SER A 37 -10.58 0.67 -0.50
CA SER A 37 -10.25 1.95 -1.17
C SER A 37 -11.45 2.89 -1.19
N ALA A 38 -12.63 2.38 -1.55
CA ALA A 38 -13.86 3.16 -1.58
C ALA A 38 -14.26 3.63 -0.17
N ARG A 39 -14.15 2.76 0.85
CA ARG A 39 -14.42 3.11 2.24
C ARG A 39 -13.52 4.24 2.72
N ARG A 40 -12.20 4.14 2.52
CA ARG A 40 -11.22 5.19 2.87
C ARG A 40 -11.53 6.50 2.17
N LYS A 41 -11.91 6.44 0.89
CA LYS A 41 -12.30 7.62 0.10
C LYS A 41 -13.54 8.32 0.66
N ILE A 42 -14.58 7.56 1.01
CA ILE A 42 -15.82 8.13 1.58
C ILE A 42 -15.56 8.74 2.95
N ALA A 43 -14.74 8.07 3.78
CA ALA A 43 -14.38 8.55 5.11
C ALA A 43 -13.37 9.72 5.11
N GLY A 44 -12.82 10.09 3.96
CA GLY A 44 -11.75 11.10 3.88
C GLY A 44 -10.42 10.63 4.50
N GLU A 45 -10.24 9.32 4.64
CA GLU A 45 -9.02 8.73 5.18
C GLU A 45 -7.87 8.84 4.15
N PRO A 46 -6.63 9.10 4.60
CA PRO A 46 -5.48 9.12 3.71
C PRO A 46 -5.20 7.70 3.16
N LYS A 47 -4.29 7.61 2.17
CA LYS A 47 -3.79 6.32 1.66
C LYS A 47 -4.87 5.40 1.08
N GLN A 48 -5.87 6.00 0.42
CA GLN A 48 -6.97 5.31 -0.25
C GLN A 48 -6.55 4.54 -1.51
N LEU A 49 -5.33 4.73 -2.04
CA LEU A 49 -4.87 4.07 -3.26
C LEU A 49 -4.57 2.60 -3.01
N LEU A 50 -4.92 1.73 -3.97
CA LEU A 50 -4.58 0.29 -3.90
C LEU A 50 -3.08 0.07 -3.67
N SER A 51 -2.23 0.85 -4.36
CA SER A 51 -0.78 0.76 -4.18
C SER A 51 -0.33 1.17 -2.77
N ALA A 52 -1.02 2.09 -2.10
CA ALA A 52 -0.73 2.47 -0.73
C ALA A 52 -1.06 1.33 0.24
N MET A 53 -2.25 0.73 0.10
CA MET A 53 -2.67 -0.42 0.92
C MET A 53 -1.77 -1.63 0.71
N LEU A 54 -1.38 -1.91 -0.54
CA LEU A 54 -0.45 -3.01 -0.84
C LEU A 54 0.92 -2.76 -0.22
N ARG A 55 1.44 -1.52 -0.23
CA ARG A 55 2.70 -1.20 0.46
C ARG A 55 2.60 -1.37 1.97
N GLU A 56 1.50 -0.95 2.58
CA GLU A 56 1.25 -1.17 4.02
C GLU A 56 1.23 -2.66 4.35
N ALA A 57 0.43 -3.45 3.61
CA ALA A 57 0.27 -4.87 3.86
C ALA A 57 1.58 -5.66 3.66
N VAL A 58 2.31 -5.40 2.57
CA VAL A 58 3.58 -6.08 2.29
C VAL A 58 4.64 -5.72 3.34
N THR A 59 4.73 -4.45 3.74
CA THR A 59 5.68 -4.03 4.78
C THR A 59 5.36 -4.68 6.12
N GLN A 60 4.08 -4.72 6.50
CA GLN A 60 3.64 -5.36 7.73
C GLN A 60 3.94 -6.86 7.72
N TYR A 61 3.62 -7.56 6.63
CA TYR A 61 3.86 -9.00 6.50
C TYR A 61 5.35 -9.34 6.57
N LEU A 62 6.20 -8.60 5.83
CA LEU A 62 7.64 -8.87 5.82
C LEU A 62 8.30 -8.54 7.16
N GLY A 63 7.88 -7.47 7.84
CA GLY A 63 8.40 -7.12 9.16
C GLY A 63 8.00 -8.10 10.28
N GLN A 64 7.10 -9.05 10.02
CA GLN A 64 6.81 -10.17 10.94
C GLN A 64 7.73 -11.38 10.72
N LEU A 65 8.45 -11.43 9.59
CA LEU A 65 9.34 -12.53 9.24
C LEU A 65 10.80 -12.26 9.65
N ASP A 66 11.12 -11.01 9.96
CA ASP A 66 12.39 -10.55 10.52
C ASP A 66 12.42 -10.72 12.05
#